data_AF-A0AAD9QCP3-F1
#
_entry.id   AF-A0AAD9QCP3-F1
#
_cell.length_a   1.000
_cell.length_b   1.000
_cell.length_c   1.000
_cell.angle_alpha   90.00
_cell.angle_beta   90.00
_cell.angle_gamma   90.00
#
_symmetry.space_group_name_H-M   'P 1'
#
loop_
_entity.id
_entity.type
_entity.pdbx_description
1 polymer ?
#
loop_
_entity_poly.entity_id
_entity_poly.type
_entity_poly.pdbx_seq_one_letter_code
_entity_poly.pdbx_strand_id
1 'polypeptide(L)'
;MAIFKHYFSRDWVFAVPAIQNVFAKNRFWQLWQNFHLTDNSRQPASTDEGYDKLYKLRPTINVTTEEFKQVYNIGQNVGVHERMVKGKEKNL
;
A
#
# COMPACT_ATOMS: atom_id res chain seq x y z
N MET A 1 -6.67 -2.98 13.70
CA MET A 1 -6.56 -1.79 14.59
C MET A 1 -5.50 -1.89 15.69
N ALA A 2 -5.12 -3.09 16.18
CA ALA A 2 -4.18 -3.23 17.30
C ALA A 2 -2.79 -2.60 17.07
N ILE A 3 -2.26 -2.60 15.85
CA ILE A 3 -0.91 -2.10 15.52
C ILE A 3 -0.72 -0.61 15.83
N PHE A 4 -1.74 0.24 15.65
CA PHE A 4 -1.62 1.70 15.82
C PHE A 4 -2.21 2.21 17.13
N LYS A 5 -2.68 1.33 18.01
CA LYS A 5 -3.45 1.68 19.22
C LYS A 5 -2.77 2.76 20.06
N HIS A 6 -1.45 2.66 20.20
CA HIS A 6 -0.65 3.50 21.09
C HIS A 6 0.01 4.70 20.41
N TYR A 7 0.04 4.75 19.08
CA TYR A 7 0.82 5.77 18.36
C TYR A 7 0.36 7.19 18.68
N PHE A 8 -0.93 7.37 18.91
CA PHE A 8 -1.55 8.65 19.29
C PHE A 8 -1.97 8.69 20.77
N SER A 9 -1.32 7.90 21.63
CA SER A 9 -1.55 7.91 23.07
C SER A 9 -1.16 9.26 23.69
N ARG A 10 -1.89 9.67 24.72
CA ARG A 10 -1.51 10.82 25.57
C ARG A 10 -0.61 10.39 26.74
N ASP A 11 -0.56 9.10 27.04
CA ASP A 11 0.42 8.54 27.96
C ASP A 11 1.79 8.55 27.30
N TRP A 12 2.74 9.27 27.90
CA TRP A 12 4.08 9.48 27.37
C TRP A 12 4.88 8.19 27.19
N VAL A 13 4.57 7.14 27.97
CA VAL A 13 5.22 5.82 27.85
C VAL A 13 4.88 5.15 26.53
N PHE A 14 3.66 5.39 26.04
CA PHE A 14 3.11 4.74 24.85
C PHE A 14 3.07 5.66 23.63
N ALA A 15 3.17 6.98 23.85
CA ALA A 15 3.15 7.98 22.80
C ALA A 15 4.30 7.76 21.82
N VAL A 16 4.04 8.00 20.53
CA VAL A 16 5.07 7.98 19.49
C VAL A 16 5.17 9.39 18.91
N PRO A 17 5.99 10.29 19.50
CA PRO A 17 6.07 11.69 19.07
C PRO A 17 6.40 11.86 17.59
N ALA A 18 7.24 10.98 17.03
CA ALA A 18 7.57 10.98 15.60
C ALA A 18 6.34 10.86 14.68
N ILE A 19 5.26 10.21 15.13
CA ILE A 19 4.01 10.11 14.38
C ILE A 19 3.07 11.27 14.72
N GLN A 20 2.97 11.62 16.02
CA GLN A 20 2.06 12.66 16.52
C GLN A 20 2.40 14.05 16.00
N ASN A 21 3.69 14.32 15.76
CA ASN A 21 4.16 15.59 15.22
C ASN A 21 3.93 15.73 13.70
N VAL A 22 3.61 14.63 13.00
CA VAL A 22 3.37 14.63 11.55
C VAL A 22 1.88 14.63 11.23
N PHE A 23 1.07 13.84 11.97
CA PHE A 23 -0.36 13.75 11.75
C PHE A 23 -1.16 13.88 13.06
N ALA A 24 -2.29 14.58 12.99
CA ALA A 24 -3.34 14.41 13.99
C ALA A 24 -3.97 13.01 13.84
N LYS A 25 -4.30 12.37 14.97
CA LYS A 25 -4.89 11.01 15.02
C LYS A 25 -6.03 10.83 14.00
N ASN A 26 -7.00 11.74 14.00
CA ASN A 26 -8.17 11.63 13.13
C ASN A 26 -7.81 11.77 11.65
N ARG A 27 -6.87 12.66 11.32
CA ARG A 27 -6.40 12.86 9.95
C ARG A 27 -5.68 11.62 9.42
N PHE A 28 -4.84 11.00 10.27
CA PHE A 28 -4.19 9.73 9.92
C PHE A 28 -5.22 8.66 9.56
N TRP A 29 -6.25 8.45 10.38
CA TRP A 29 -7.26 7.44 10.11
C TRP A 29 -8.11 7.72 8.87
N GLN A 30 -8.46 8.99 8.63
CA GLN A 30 -9.16 9.38 7.41
C GLN A 30 -8.36 9.00 6.15
N LEU A 31 -7.06 9.32 6.13
CA LEU A 31 -6.21 8.95 5.01
C LEU A 31 -6.02 7.44 4.91
N TRP A 32 -5.72 6.78 6.04
CA TRP A 32 -5.48 5.34 6.10
C TRP A 32 -6.66 4.52 5.56
N GLN A 33 -7.90 4.95 5.84
CA GLN A 33 -9.11 4.24 5.42
C GLN A 33 -9.56 4.57 4.00
N ASN A 34 -9.14 5.71 3.45
CA ASN A 34 -9.64 6.23 2.17
C ASN A 34 -8.52 6.43 1.13
N PHE A 35 -7.38 5.76 1.30
CA PHE A 35 -6.28 5.83 0.37
C PHE A 35 -6.59 4.97 -0.86
N HIS A 36 -6.81 5.62 -2.00
CA HIS A 36 -7.09 4.97 -3.28
C HIS A 36 -6.06 5.41 -4.33
N LEU A 37 -5.49 4.43 -5.05
CA LEU A 37 -4.50 4.66 -6.11
C LEU A 37 -5.13 4.64 -7.51
N THR A 38 -6.44 4.36 -7.58
CA THR A 38 -7.22 4.18 -8.81
C THR A 38 -8.63 4.75 -8.66
N ASP A 39 -9.24 5.06 -9.79
CA ASP A 39 -10.67 5.38 -9.87
C ASP A 39 -11.51 4.09 -9.82
N ASN A 40 -12.09 3.78 -8.66
CA ASN A 40 -12.90 2.58 -8.47
C ASN A 40 -14.17 2.57 -9.35
N SER A 41 -14.63 3.72 -9.84
CA SER A 41 -15.82 3.78 -10.73
C SER A 41 -15.55 3.19 -12.12
N ARG A 42 -14.27 3.02 -12.47
CA ARG A 42 -13.82 2.50 -13.77
C ARG A 42 -13.33 1.06 -13.71
N GLN A 43 -13.39 0.40 -12.54
CA GLN A 43 -13.00 -1.00 -12.42
C GLN A 43 -14.08 -1.88 -13.09
N PRO A 44 -13.73 -2.69 -14.10
CA PRO A 44 -14.68 -3.62 -14.71
C PRO A 44 -15.24 -4.62 -13.69
N ALA A 45 -16.44 -5.16 -13.96
CA ALA A 45 -17.02 -6.20 -13.12
C ALA A 45 -16.22 -7.50 -13.27
N SER A 46 -16.27 -8.38 -12.25
CA SER A 46 -15.54 -9.65 -12.26
C SER A 46 -15.97 -10.63 -13.36
N THR A 47 -17.10 -10.37 -14.01
CA THR A 47 -17.62 -11.13 -15.16
C THR A 47 -17.14 -10.60 -16.50
N ASP A 48 -16.57 -9.40 -16.53
CA ASP A 48 -16.14 -8.77 -17.78
C ASP A 48 -14.78 -9.31 -18.20
N GLU A 49 -14.56 -9.45 -19.51
CA GLU A 49 -13.27 -9.91 -20.07
C GLU A 49 -12.11 -8.98 -19.67
N GLY A 50 -12.39 -7.69 -19.47
CA GLY A 50 -11.42 -6.69 -19.02
C GLY A 50 -11.12 -6.69 -17.51
N TYR A 51 -11.65 -7.64 -16.74
CA TYR A 51 -11.44 -7.67 -15.29
C TYR A 51 -9.97 -7.91 -14.93
N ASP A 52 -9.35 -6.92 -14.30
CA ASP A 52 -8.02 -7.03 -13.70
C ASP A 52 -8.13 -7.15 -12.18
N LYS A 53 -7.80 -8.33 -11.63
CA LYS A 53 -7.76 -8.55 -10.18
C LYS A 53 -6.76 -7.63 -9.47
N LEU A 54 -5.74 -7.14 -10.17
CA LEU A 54 -4.75 -6.21 -9.63
C LEU A 54 -5.04 -4.76 -9.97
N TYR A 55 -6.23 -4.43 -10.50
CA TYR A 55 -6.60 -3.09 -10.99
C TYR A 55 -6.14 -1.98 -10.03
N LYS A 56 -6.50 -2.11 -8.74
CA LYS A 56 -6.19 -1.12 -7.69
C LYS A 56 -4.71 -0.88 -7.43
N LEU A 57 -3.85 -1.84 -7.77
CA LEU A 57 -2.40 -1.76 -7.62
C LEU A 57 -1.68 -1.47 -8.94
N ARG A 58 -2.36 -1.64 -10.08
CA ARG A 58 -1.78 -1.57 -11.42
C ARG A 58 -1.01 -0.27 -11.68
N PRO A 59 -1.52 0.94 -11.34
CA PRO A 59 -0.77 2.17 -11.56
C PRO A 59 0.55 2.19 -10.80
N THR A 60 0.54 1.72 -9.55
CA THR A 60 1.75 1.68 -8.72
C THR A 60 2.76 0.69 -9.25
N ILE A 61 2.32 -0.53 -9.60
CA ILE A 61 3.19 -1.54 -10.21
C ILE A 61 3.82 -1.00 -11.50
N ASN A 62 3.05 -0.34 -12.35
CA ASN A 62 3.55 0.18 -13.61
C ASN A 62 4.59 1.29 -13.39
N VAL A 63 4.27 2.29 -12.55
CA VAL A 63 5.19 3.40 -12.26
C VAL A 63 6.48 2.89 -11.63
N THR A 64 6.41 2.01 -10.63
CA THR A 64 7.63 1.51 -9.98
C THR A 64 8.43 0.59 -10.88
N THR A 65 7.78 -0.23 -11.70
CA THR A 65 8.47 -1.11 -12.65
C THR A 65 9.26 -0.30 -13.67
N GLU A 66 8.64 0.74 -14.24
CA GLU A 66 9.32 1.58 -15.22
C GLU A 66 10.45 2.38 -14.58
N GLU A 67 10.25 2.94 -13.39
CA GLU A 67 11.31 3.64 -12.67
C GLU A 67 12.49 2.71 -12.36
N PHE A 68 12.23 1.51 -11.84
CA PHE A 68 13.28 0.56 -11.53
C PHE A 68 14.08 0.14 -12.76
N LYS A 69 13.44 -0.04 -13.92
CA LYS A 69 14.16 -0.32 -15.17
C LYS A 69 15.09 0.82 -15.57
N GLN A 70 14.72 2.06 -15.30
CA GLN A 70 15.52 3.24 -15.67
C GLN A 70 16.70 3.45 -14.72
N VAL A 71 16.49 3.27 -13.41
CA VAL A 71 17.50 3.62 -12.40
C VAL A 71 18.38 2.44 -11.99
N TYR A 72 17.98 1.20 -12.27
CA TYR A 72 18.71 0.01 -11.86
C TYR A 72 19.33 -0.72 -13.05
N ASN A 73 20.66 -0.67 -13.14
CA ASN A 73 21.41 -1.48 -14.10
C ASN A 73 21.59 -2.90 -13.54
N ILE A 74 20.95 -3.88 -14.18
CA ILE A 74 21.00 -5.25 -13.73
C ILE A 74 22.33 -5.91 -14.15
N GLY A 75 23.11 -6.40 -13.19
CA GLY A 75 24.36 -7.12 -13.46
C GLY A 75 24.12 -8.50 -14.10
N GLN A 76 25.19 -9.20 -14.46
CA GLN A 76 25.10 -10.48 -15.20
C GLN A 76 24.56 -11.65 -14.36
N ASN A 77 24.78 -11.64 -13.03
CA ASN A 77 24.44 -12.77 -12.15
C ASN A 77 23.20 -12.44 -11.32
N VAL A 78 22.03 -12.80 -11.84
CA VAL A 78 20.73 -12.50 -11.22
C VAL A 78 20.01 -13.75 -10.74
N GLY A 79 19.45 -13.67 -9.53
CA GLY A 79 18.58 -14.69 -8.97
C GLY A 79 17.12 -14.25 -9.04
N VAL A 80 16.26 -15.13 -9.53
CA VAL A 80 14.80 -14.93 -9.50
C VAL A 80 14.23 -15.82 -8.41
N HIS A 81 13.46 -15.22 -7.50
CA HIS A 81 12.78 -15.94 -6.43
C HIS A 81 11.42 -15.32 -6.17
N GLU A 82 10.46 -16.14 -5.73
CA GLU A 82 9.15 -15.66 -5.32
C GLU A 82 9.17 -15.09 -3.90
N ARG A 83 8.40 -14.03 -3.64
CA ARG A 83 8.20 -13.52 -2.28
C ARG A 83 6.73 -13.51 -1.93
N MET A 84 6.40 -14.19 -0.84
CA MET A 84 5.05 -14.21 -0.32
C MET A 84 4.81 -13.02 0.61
N VAL A 85 3.77 -12.26 0.32
CA VAL A 85 3.27 -11.20 1.21
C VAL A 85 2.01 -11.72 1.89
N LYS A 86 2.03 -11.78 3.23
CA LYS A 86 0.91 -12.33 4.00
C LYS A 86 -0.28 -11.36 4.00
N GLY A 87 -1.35 -11.72 3.31
CA GLY A 87 -2.68 -11.12 3.45
C GLY A 87 -3.53 -11.89 4.46
N LYS A 88 -4.34 -11.20 5.28
CA LYS A 88 -5.25 -11.83 6.26
C LYS A 88 -6.72 -11.83 5.82
N GLU A 89 -7.09 -11.03 4.84
CA GLU A 89 -8.48 -10.86 4.39
C GLU A 89 -8.67 -11.43 2.97
N LYS A 90 -9.93 -11.57 2.52
CA LYS A 90 -10.22 -11.91 1.13
C LYS A 90 -9.57 -10.85 0.24
N ASN A 91 -8.66 -11.28 -0.62
CA ASN A 91 -8.09 -10.44 -1.67
C ASN A 91 -9.24 -10.10 -2.63
N LEU A 92 -9.84 -8.92 -2.45
CA LEU A 92 -10.85 -8.33 -3.34
C LEU A 92 -10.24 -8.13 -4.73
#